data_AF-A0A2W4LVC4-F1
#
_entry.id   AF-A0A2W4LVC4-F1
#
_cell.length_a   1.000
_cell.length_b   1.000
_cell.length_c   1.000
_cell.angle_alpha   90.00
_cell.angle_beta   90.00
_cell.angle_gamma   90.00
#
_symmetry.space_group_name_H-M   'P 1'
#
loop_
_entity.id
_entity.type
_entity.pdbx_description
1 polymer ?
#
loop_
_entity_poly.entity_id
_entity_poly.type
_entity_poly.pdbx_seq_one_letter_code
_entity_poly.pdbx_strand_id
1 'polypeptide(L)'
;MTRASPAALLVFLATGRALAAEGPLPTGAPIDSEPRPESATLPICSTERPVCVHPGNEREDTTLRALAALESAYERVVLALGLPAPLPDGGLGGSDALDAYLVPAGTAFRAVADSLAPTPFAAASASCRLPAGDPVLLERAAVQCVTEAVVMRLDPGEPPHLRRAFATWMWWLVGLPTALDVEAIHTAQAHPEMPIGARDLTITSEGAALFFEFLETHLGAGELAELGTALFSAAASPRPPAGPSYVNEPDLFDVLRHTRGDRHGSFANLMVDFAVARAFVGARDDGQHLPGLAWAGDFGRVRFDWVLPWSTLPRRVAVNPPIDSTGSVLVWLDIDRDPENAALGFRAEWEAPVSFHWQLVRLDENGIAVGRMVLPYRERGTEAEATLENLAGVRAVIAVGTNLETVSLAHPFDPDVAPFEPHGVTVYFARL
;
A
#
# COMPACT_ATOMS: atom_id res chain seq x y z
N MET A 1 1.91 0.28 37.38
CA MET A 1 2.08 -1.07 36.81
C MET A 1 0.71 -1.72 36.69
N THR A 2 0.01 -1.41 35.61
CA THR A 2 -1.33 -1.93 35.29
C THR A 2 -1.19 -2.61 33.94
N ARG A 3 -1.25 -3.94 33.94
CA ARG A 3 -1.18 -4.76 32.73
C ARG A 3 -2.44 -4.51 31.89
N ALA A 4 -2.26 -4.10 30.64
CA ALA A 4 -3.32 -4.10 29.65
C ALA A 4 -3.72 -5.56 29.34
N SER A 5 -5.02 -5.80 29.25
CA SER A 5 -5.61 -7.10 28.88
C SER A 5 -5.41 -7.37 27.38
N PRO A 6 -5.22 -8.63 26.95
CA PRO A 6 -5.14 -8.95 25.53
C PRO A 6 -6.51 -8.72 24.88
N ALA A 7 -6.49 -8.03 23.75
CA ALA A 7 -7.66 -7.63 22.99
C ALA A 7 -8.44 -8.86 22.50
N ALA A 8 -9.75 -8.84 22.77
CA ALA A 8 -10.69 -9.73 22.12
C ALA A 8 -10.88 -9.26 20.67
N LEU A 9 -10.34 -10.02 19.73
CA LEU A 9 -10.69 -9.91 18.31
C LEU A 9 -12.16 -10.37 18.15
N LEU A 10 -13.09 -9.43 18.20
CA LEU A 10 -14.50 -9.69 17.91
C LEU A 10 -14.66 -9.87 16.41
N VAL A 11 -14.93 -11.10 15.98
CA VAL A 11 -15.47 -11.40 14.65
C VAL A 11 -16.88 -10.79 14.59
N PHE A 12 -17.06 -9.74 13.80
CA PHE A 12 -18.35 -9.09 13.63
C PHE A 12 -19.05 -9.59 12.38
N LEU A 13 -20.28 -10.08 12.56
CA LEU A 13 -21.26 -10.26 11.49
C LEU A 13 -21.77 -8.86 11.08
N ALA A 14 -21.35 -8.37 9.92
CA ALA A 14 -21.93 -7.18 9.32
C ALA A 14 -23.41 -7.43 9.00
N THR A 15 -24.31 -6.90 9.81
CA THR A 15 -25.74 -6.86 9.46
C THR A 15 -25.94 -5.79 8.39
N GLY A 16 -26.02 -6.22 7.13
CA GLY A 16 -26.27 -5.35 5.98
C GLY A 16 -27.56 -4.56 6.14
N ARG A 17 -27.44 -3.28 6.50
CA ARG A 17 -28.41 -2.25 6.11
C ARG A 17 -27.91 -1.63 4.83
N ALA A 18 -28.35 -2.21 3.71
CA ALA A 18 -28.21 -1.59 2.40
C ALA A 18 -28.95 -0.24 2.40
N LEU A 19 -28.21 0.85 2.49
CA LEU A 19 -28.69 2.17 2.11
C LEU A 19 -28.76 2.16 0.57
N ALA A 20 -29.97 2.12 0.05
CA ALA A 20 -30.23 2.33 -1.36
C ALA A 20 -29.88 3.78 -1.73
N ALA A 21 -28.71 3.99 -2.32
CA ALA A 21 -28.34 5.17 -3.08
C ALA A 21 -27.83 4.69 -4.45
N GLU A 22 -28.28 5.36 -5.51
CA GLU A 22 -28.41 4.82 -6.87
C GLU A 22 -27.09 4.76 -7.66
N GLY A 23 -26.74 3.56 -8.13
CA GLY A 23 -25.66 3.22 -9.05
C GLY A 23 -25.41 1.70 -9.01
N PRO A 24 -24.87 1.04 -10.06
CA PRO A 24 -24.29 -0.29 -9.85
C PRO A 24 -23.20 -0.15 -8.79
N LEU A 25 -23.21 -1.01 -7.78
CA LEU A 25 -22.13 -1.07 -6.78
C LEU A 25 -20.79 -1.18 -7.52
N PRO A 26 -19.71 -0.59 -6.98
CA PRO A 26 -18.36 -0.88 -7.45
C PRO A 26 -18.22 -2.38 -7.65
N THR A 27 -17.77 -2.78 -8.84
CA THR A 27 -17.38 -4.16 -9.07
C THR A 27 -15.88 -4.20 -8.87
N GLY A 28 -15.42 -5.06 -7.97
CA GLY A 28 -14.02 -5.29 -7.73
C GLY A 28 -13.25 -5.78 -8.96
N ALA A 29 -11.99 -6.15 -8.74
CA ALA A 29 -11.13 -6.68 -9.79
C ALA A 29 -11.82 -7.80 -10.63
N PRO A 30 -11.53 -7.89 -11.94
CA PRO A 30 -11.98 -9.01 -12.75
C PRO A 30 -11.52 -10.36 -12.16
N ILE A 31 -12.38 -11.36 -12.25
CA ILE A 31 -12.01 -12.74 -11.94
C ILE A 31 -11.17 -13.25 -13.13
N ASP A 32 -9.86 -13.11 -13.02
CA ASP A 32 -8.91 -13.58 -14.02
C ASP A 32 -8.80 -15.11 -13.95
N SER A 33 -9.40 -15.81 -14.91
CA SER A 33 -9.20 -17.26 -15.08
C SER A 33 -8.07 -17.50 -16.08
N GLU A 34 -6.83 -17.24 -15.68
CA GLU A 34 -5.69 -17.61 -16.51
C GLU A 34 -5.39 -19.10 -16.32
N PRO A 35 -5.32 -19.93 -17.39
CA PRO A 35 -5.02 -21.34 -17.24
C PRO A 35 -3.61 -21.51 -16.67
N ARG A 36 -3.46 -22.52 -15.81
CA ARG A 36 -2.16 -22.95 -15.30
C ARG A 36 -1.26 -23.35 -16.49
N PRO A 37 0.04 -23.01 -16.46
CA PRO A 37 0.96 -23.43 -17.50
C PRO A 37 0.96 -24.96 -17.67
N GLU A 38 0.97 -25.43 -18.92
CA GLU A 38 1.17 -26.85 -19.18
C GLU A 38 2.60 -27.24 -18.79
N SER A 39 2.75 -28.28 -17.96
CA SER A 39 4.05 -28.91 -17.72
C SER A 39 4.01 -30.36 -18.19
N ALA A 40 4.98 -30.73 -19.03
CA ALA A 40 5.15 -32.11 -19.51
C ALA A 40 5.83 -33.01 -18.46
N THR A 41 6.42 -32.41 -17.43
CA THR A 41 7.22 -33.09 -16.41
C THR A 41 6.47 -33.07 -15.09
N LEU A 42 6.58 -34.15 -14.32
CA LEU A 42 5.93 -34.22 -13.01
C LEU A 42 6.49 -33.15 -12.06
N PRO A 43 5.63 -32.55 -11.20
CA PRO A 43 6.09 -31.60 -10.20
C PRO A 43 7.02 -32.26 -9.18
N ILE A 44 7.93 -31.47 -8.63
CA ILE A 44 8.72 -31.83 -7.46
C ILE A 44 8.07 -31.16 -6.25
N CYS A 45 7.57 -31.97 -5.33
CA CYS A 45 6.84 -31.50 -4.16
C CYS A 45 7.65 -31.68 -2.88
N SER A 46 7.47 -30.74 -1.94
CA SER A 46 8.03 -30.86 -0.60
C SER A 46 7.32 -31.98 0.16
N THR A 47 8.07 -32.67 1.02
CA THR A 47 7.51 -33.67 1.95
C THR A 47 7.16 -33.08 3.31
N GLU A 48 7.60 -31.84 3.58
CA GLU A 48 7.42 -31.18 4.87
C GLU A 48 6.49 -29.96 4.82
N ARG A 49 6.37 -29.33 3.64
CA ARG A 49 5.53 -28.15 3.41
C ARG A 49 4.58 -28.41 2.25
N PRO A 50 3.36 -27.84 2.23
CA PRO A 50 2.42 -28.05 1.13
C PRO A 50 2.75 -27.13 -0.06
N VAL A 51 3.93 -27.32 -0.65
CA VAL A 51 4.40 -26.57 -1.84
C VAL A 51 4.97 -27.52 -2.89
N CYS A 52 4.70 -27.24 -4.15
CA CYS A 52 5.21 -27.98 -5.30
C CYS A 52 5.78 -27.03 -6.36
N VAL A 53 6.84 -27.49 -7.04
CA VAL A 53 7.40 -26.79 -8.20
C VAL A 53 7.17 -27.62 -9.45
N HIS A 54 6.50 -27.04 -10.42
CA HIS A 54 6.36 -27.58 -11.77
C HIS A 54 7.54 -27.09 -12.61
N PRO A 55 8.45 -27.99 -13.02
CA PRO A 55 9.55 -27.61 -13.88
C PRO A 55 9.01 -27.21 -15.26
N GLY A 56 9.54 -26.12 -15.81
CA GLY A 56 9.40 -25.78 -17.22
C GLY A 56 10.45 -26.52 -18.06
N ASN A 57 11.16 -25.79 -18.92
CA ASN A 57 12.36 -26.28 -19.61
C ASN A 57 13.64 -26.11 -18.78
N GLU A 58 13.49 -25.81 -17.49
CA GLU A 58 14.60 -25.51 -16.59
C GLU A 58 15.31 -26.78 -16.11
N ARG A 59 16.57 -26.62 -15.71
CA ARG A 59 17.37 -27.73 -15.15
C ARG A 59 16.83 -28.17 -13.79
N GLU A 60 17.06 -29.44 -13.46
CA GLU A 60 16.67 -30.03 -12.16
C GLU A 60 17.22 -29.22 -10.97
N ASP A 61 18.48 -28.81 -11.01
CA ASP A 61 19.09 -27.95 -9.96
C ASP A 61 18.37 -26.62 -9.76
N THR A 62 17.78 -26.03 -10.80
CA THR A 62 16.98 -24.81 -10.67
C THR A 62 15.63 -25.12 -10.03
N THR A 63 15.04 -26.26 -10.37
CA THR A 63 13.77 -26.74 -9.80
C THR A 63 13.90 -27.03 -8.31
N LEU A 64 14.96 -27.72 -7.89
CA LEU A 64 15.23 -28.00 -6.48
C LEU A 64 15.52 -26.72 -5.68
N ARG A 65 16.22 -25.74 -6.27
CA ARG A 65 16.43 -24.43 -5.63
C ARG A 65 15.12 -23.64 -5.48
N ALA A 66 14.24 -23.70 -6.47
CA ALA A 66 12.92 -23.09 -6.38
C ALA A 66 12.06 -23.74 -5.31
N LEU A 67 12.14 -25.06 -5.16
CA LEU A 67 11.43 -25.78 -4.10
C LEU A 67 11.93 -25.35 -2.71
N ALA A 68 13.25 -25.31 -2.52
CA ALA A 68 13.85 -24.84 -1.27
C ALA A 68 13.47 -23.37 -0.95
N ALA A 69 13.39 -22.51 -1.97
CA ALA A 69 12.92 -21.13 -1.82
C ALA A 69 11.46 -21.06 -1.36
N LEU A 70 10.57 -21.88 -1.91
CA LEU A 70 9.16 -21.97 -1.49
C LEU A 70 8.99 -22.56 -0.10
N GLU A 71 9.77 -23.59 0.26
CA GLU A 71 9.76 -24.15 1.61
C GLU A 71 10.15 -23.09 2.65
N SER A 72 11.25 -22.36 2.39
CA SER A 72 11.71 -21.26 3.22
C SER A 72 10.69 -20.11 3.29
N ALA A 73 10.08 -19.75 2.17
CA ALA A 73 9.01 -18.74 2.13
C ALA A 73 7.80 -19.17 2.98
N TYR A 74 7.37 -20.43 2.85
CA TYR A 74 6.27 -20.99 3.63
C TYR A 74 6.59 -20.97 5.13
N GLU A 75 7.80 -21.39 5.51
CA GLU A 75 8.24 -21.36 6.91
C GLU A 75 8.22 -19.95 7.48
N ARG A 76 8.75 -18.97 6.75
CA ARG A 76 8.82 -17.59 7.24
C ARG A 76 7.45 -16.93 7.31
N VAL A 77 6.64 -17.06 6.27
CA VAL A 77 5.35 -16.37 6.16
C VAL A 77 4.26 -17.08 6.96
N VAL A 78 4.08 -18.38 6.76
CA VAL A 78 2.96 -19.11 7.38
C VAL A 78 3.31 -19.54 8.81
N LEU A 79 4.50 -20.11 9.02
CA LEU A 79 4.82 -20.71 10.32
C LEU A 79 5.43 -19.71 11.32
N ALA A 80 6.34 -18.84 10.87
CA ALA A 80 7.03 -17.90 11.76
C ALA A 80 6.22 -16.63 12.01
N LEU A 81 5.65 -16.01 10.96
CA LEU A 81 4.74 -14.86 11.11
C LEU A 81 3.30 -15.27 11.45
N GLY A 82 2.96 -16.56 11.38
CA GLY A 82 1.65 -17.07 11.81
C GLY A 82 0.50 -16.75 10.85
N LEU A 83 0.79 -16.37 9.59
CA LEU A 83 -0.26 -16.18 8.59
C LEU A 83 -0.99 -17.51 8.31
N PRO A 84 -2.27 -17.49 7.89
CA PRO A 84 -2.96 -18.70 7.51
C PRO A 84 -2.29 -19.35 6.29
N ALA A 85 -2.27 -20.68 6.22
CA ALA A 85 -1.75 -21.39 5.06
C ALA A 85 -2.57 -21.07 3.79
N PRO A 86 -1.95 -21.04 2.59
CA PRO A 86 -2.67 -21.01 1.32
C PRO A 86 -3.80 -22.03 1.24
N LEU A 87 -4.85 -21.73 0.47
CA LEU A 87 -5.96 -22.67 0.31
C LEU A 87 -5.53 -23.85 -0.58
N PRO A 88 -5.85 -25.11 -0.22
CA PRO A 88 -5.64 -26.26 -1.08
C PRO A 88 -6.38 -26.11 -2.41
N ASP A 89 -5.75 -26.54 -3.50
CA ASP A 89 -6.30 -26.40 -4.86
C ASP A 89 -7.15 -27.59 -5.32
N GLY A 90 -7.27 -28.64 -4.51
CA GLY A 90 -8.02 -29.86 -4.84
C GLY A 90 -7.35 -30.75 -5.88
N GLY A 91 -6.03 -30.70 -6.03
CA GLY A 91 -5.28 -31.55 -6.94
C GLY A 91 -5.11 -30.99 -8.35
N LEU A 92 -5.39 -29.69 -8.57
CA LEU A 92 -5.26 -29.07 -9.90
C LEU A 92 -3.83 -29.12 -10.44
N GLY A 93 -2.82 -29.13 -9.57
CA GLY A 93 -1.41 -29.38 -9.92
C GLY A 93 -0.91 -30.80 -9.63
N GLY A 94 -1.82 -31.73 -9.33
CA GLY A 94 -1.50 -33.13 -9.01
C GLY A 94 -1.37 -33.44 -7.51
N SER A 95 -1.49 -32.44 -6.64
CA SER A 95 -1.61 -32.57 -5.18
C SER A 95 -2.36 -31.38 -4.59
N ASP A 96 -2.67 -31.38 -3.29
CA ASP A 96 -3.35 -30.26 -2.60
C ASP A 96 -2.40 -29.08 -2.22
N ALA A 97 -1.16 -29.09 -2.70
CA ALA A 97 -0.14 -28.10 -2.39
C ALA A 97 -0.28 -26.79 -3.19
N LEU A 98 0.38 -25.73 -2.74
CA LEU A 98 0.57 -24.51 -3.54
C LEU A 98 1.55 -24.80 -4.69
N ASP A 99 1.09 -24.62 -5.93
CA ASP A 99 1.88 -24.86 -7.12
C ASP A 99 2.58 -23.61 -7.66
N ALA A 100 3.89 -23.73 -7.87
CA ALA A 100 4.69 -22.76 -8.59
C ALA A 100 5.23 -23.34 -9.90
N TYR A 101 4.95 -22.67 -11.00
CA TYR A 101 5.43 -23.01 -12.34
C TYR A 101 6.68 -22.21 -12.65
N LEU A 102 7.80 -22.89 -12.89
CA LEU A 102 9.03 -22.22 -13.33
C LEU A 102 8.86 -21.68 -14.75
N VAL A 103 9.06 -20.37 -14.89
CA VAL A 103 9.02 -19.65 -16.17
C VAL A 103 10.40 -19.04 -16.47
N PRO A 104 10.72 -18.69 -17.73
CA PRO A 104 12.02 -18.12 -18.07
C PRO A 104 12.33 -16.84 -17.27
N ALA A 105 13.61 -16.59 -16.97
CA ALA A 105 14.12 -15.48 -16.15
C ALA A 105 13.58 -14.08 -16.47
N GLY A 106 13.30 -13.81 -17.75
CA GLY A 106 12.79 -12.51 -18.20
C GLY A 106 11.28 -12.33 -18.03
N THR A 107 10.57 -13.36 -17.54
CA THR A 107 9.13 -13.29 -17.29
C THR A 107 8.90 -12.64 -15.94
N ALA A 108 7.94 -11.71 -15.85
CA ALA A 108 7.55 -11.14 -14.57
C ALA A 108 6.89 -12.19 -13.66
N PHE A 109 7.13 -12.09 -12.35
CA PHE A 109 6.42 -12.89 -11.36
C PHE A 109 4.91 -12.56 -11.37
N ARG A 110 4.07 -13.60 -11.32
CA ARG A 110 2.61 -13.48 -11.27
C ARG A 110 2.02 -14.56 -10.37
N ALA A 111 1.11 -14.20 -9.47
CA ALA A 111 0.20 -15.13 -8.83
C ALA A 111 -1.19 -15.02 -9.49
N VAL A 112 -1.88 -16.15 -9.60
CA VAL A 112 -3.19 -16.26 -10.25
C VAL A 112 -4.10 -17.06 -9.34
N ALA A 113 -5.30 -16.53 -9.10
CA ALA A 113 -6.35 -17.24 -8.37
C ALA A 113 -6.91 -18.38 -9.24
N ASP A 114 -7.12 -19.55 -8.64
CA ASP A 114 -7.90 -20.60 -9.27
C ASP A 114 -9.41 -20.32 -9.12
N SER A 115 -10.24 -21.34 -9.37
CA SER A 115 -11.68 -21.26 -9.18
C SER A 115 -12.07 -20.99 -7.73
N LEU A 116 -13.12 -20.19 -7.53
CA LEU A 116 -13.62 -19.84 -6.20
C LEU A 116 -14.07 -21.06 -5.40
N ALA A 117 -13.57 -21.14 -4.17
CA ALA A 117 -13.96 -22.14 -3.20
C ALA A 117 -15.46 -22.06 -2.89
N PRO A 118 -16.13 -23.19 -2.61
CA PRO A 118 -17.55 -23.25 -2.30
C PRO A 118 -17.88 -22.75 -0.88
N THR A 119 -17.45 -21.53 -0.54
CA THR A 119 -17.71 -20.88 0.75
C THR A 119 -18.62 -19.66 0.59
N PRO A 120 -19.27 -19.17 1.68
CA PRO A 120 -20.08 -17.95 1.62
C PRO A 120 -19.29 -16.69 1.26
N PHE A 121 -18.03 -16.64 1.69
CA PHE A 121 -17.08 -15.58 1.36
C PHE A 121 -16.28 -15.95 0.11
N ALA A 122 -15.76 -14.94 -0.58
CA ALA A 122 -14.83 -15.15 -1.67
C ALA A 122 -13.51 -15.70 -1.09
N ALA A 123 -13.08 -16.84 -1.61
CA ALA A 123 -11.81 -17.46 -1.28
C ALA A 123 -11.36 -18.28 -2.49
N ALA A 124 -10.07 -18.28 -2.80
CA ALA A 124 -9.51 -19.06 -3.88
C ALA A 124 -8.18 -19.69 -3.46
N SER A 125 -7.89 -20.88 -4.00
CA SER A 125 -6.51 -21.34 -4.09
C SER A 125 -5.78 -20.52 -5.16
N ALA A 126 -4.47 -20.65 -5.22
CA ALA A 126 -3.66 -19.91 -6.17
C ALA A 126 -2.59 -20.79 -6.77
N SER A 127 -2.08 -20.36 -7.91
CA SER A 127 -0.83 -20.84 -8.49
C SER A 127 0.05 -19.66 -8.89
N CYS A 128 1.36 -19.91 -8.99
CA CYS A 128 2.33 -18.87 -9.26
C CYS A 128 3.16 -19.18 -10.51
N ARG A 129 3.55 -18.14 -11.24
CA ARG A 129 4.60 -18.18 -12.25
C ARG A 129 5.86 -17.59 -11.65
N LEU A 130 6.83 -18.45 -11.39
CA LEU A 130 8.04 -18.14 -10.67
C LEU A 130 9.20 -17.96 -11.66
N PRO A 131 9.77 -16.75 -11.82
CA PRO A 131 10.86 -16.52 -12.76
C PRO A 131 12.11 -17.30 -12.33
N ALA A 132 12.58 -18.20 -13.19
CA ALA A 132 13.81 -18.92 -12.99
C ALA A 132 14.99 -17.95 -13.11
N GLY A 133 15.79 -17.74 -12.07
CA GLY A 133 16.81 -16.70 -12.14
C GLY A 133 17.82 -16.72 -11.02
N ASP A 134 18.29 -15.52 -10.69
CA ASP A 134 19.15 -15.27 -9.54
C ASP A 134 18.51 -15.83 -8.26
N PRO A 135 19.27 -16.54 -7.40
CA PRO A 135 18.72 -17.16 -6.19
C PRO A 135 17.97 -16.19 -5.26
N VAL A 136 18.44 -14.95 -5.13
CA VAL A 136 17.80 -13.96 -4.24
C VAL A 136 16.48 -13.50 -4.84
N LEU A 137 16.43 -13.28 -6.16
CA LEU A 137 15.18 -12.95 -6.85
C LEU A 137 14.18 -14.11 -6.82
N LEU A 138 14.67 -15.35 -6.85
CA LEU A 138 13.85 -16.55 -6.71
C LEU A 138 13.25 -16.65 -5.30
N GLU A 139 14.03 -16.39 -4.25
CA GLU A 139 13.53 -16.31 -2.86
C GLU A 139 12.48 -15.21 -2.68
N ARG A 140 12.74 -14.02 -3.24
CA ARG A 140 11.78 -12.91 -3.25
C ARG A 140 10.46 -13.31 -3.89
N ALA A 141 10.52 -13.88 -5.10
CA ALA A 141 9.33 -14.30 -5.83
C ALA A 141 8.61 -15.47 -5.14
N ALA A 142 9.33 -16.33 -4.41
CA ALA A 142 8.72 -17.39 -3.60
C ALA A 142 7.94 -16.82 -2.40
N VAL A 143 8.48 -15.80 -1.71
CA VAL A 143 7.76 -15.09 -0.64
C VAL A 143 6.54 -14.36 -1.19
N GLN A 144 6.67 -13.71 -2.36
CA GLN A 144 5.52 -13.08 -3.01
C GLN A 144 4.46 -14.12 -3.41
N CYS A 145 4.86 -15.28 -3.92
CA CYS A 145 3.97 -16.39 -4.26
C CYS A 145 3.15 -16.88 -3.06
N VAL A 146 3.84 -17.23 -1.96
CA VAL A 146 3.17 -17.69 -0.74
C VAL A 146 2.25 -16.60 -0.21
N THR A 147 2.70 -15.35 -0.14
CA THR A 147 1.90 -14.25 0.41
C THR A 147 0.67 -13.94 -0.43
N GLU A 148 0.78 -13.81 -1.76
CA GLU A 148 -0.38 -13.57 -2.61
C GLU A 148 -1.38 -14.74 -2.55
N ALA A 149 -0.90 -15.98 -2.44
CA ALA A 149 -1.77 -17.15 -2.24
C ALA A 149 -2.50 -17.14 -0.89
N VAL A 150 -1.85 -16.64 0.17
CA VAL A 150 -2.50 -16.40 1.47
C VAL A 150 -3.55 -15.30 1.35
N VAL A 151 -3.25 -14.20 0.67
CA VAL A 151 -4.22 -13.11 0.48
C VAL A 151 -5.42 -13.59 -0.35
N MET A 152 -5.22 -14.38 -1.41
CA MET A 152 -6.32 -14.94 -2.21
C MET A 152 -7.20 -15.92 -1.43
N ARG A 153 -6.68 -16.53 -0.36
CA ARG A 153 -7.49 -17.29 0.60
C ARG A 153 -8.38 -16.38 1.46
N LEU A 154 -7.86 -15.22 1.87
CA LEU A 154 -8.55 -14.28 2.76
C LEU A 154 -9.59 -13.46 1.99
N ASP A 155 -9.14 -12.81 0.92
CA ASP A 155 -9.98 -12.07 -0.01
C ASP A 155 -9.31 -12.00 -1.40
N PRO A 156 -9.74 -12.86 -2.35
CA PRO A 156 -9.26 -12.79 -3.72
C PRO A 156 -9.89 -11.62 -4.50
N GLY A 157 -10.85 -10.90 -3.92
CA GLY A 157 -11.45 -9.70 -4.48
C GLY A 157 -10.57 -8.46 -4.37
N GLU A 158 -9.70 -8.42 -3.37
CA GLU A 158 -8.79 -7.31 -3.14
C GLU A 158 -7.92 -7.01 -4.35
N PRO A 159 -7.73 -5.74 -4.75
CA PRO A 159 -7.08 -5.42 -6.00
C PRO A 159 -5.68 -6.05 -6.11
N PRO A 160 -5.33 -6.67 -7.25
CA PRO A 160 -3.98 -7.16 -7.54
C PRO A 160 -2.86 -6.20 -7.13
N HIS A 161 -3.07 -4.88 -7.27
CA HIS A 161 -2.13 -3.86 -6.83
C HIS A 161 -1.82 -3.93 -5.32
N LEU A 162 -2.85 -3.98 -4.47
CA LEU A 162 -2.70 -4.03 -3.02
C LEU A 162 -2.18 -5.39 -2.55
N ARG A 163 -2.59 -6.48 -3.22
CA ARG A 163 -2.03 -7.81 -2.94
C ARG A 163 -0.53 -7.86 -3.21
N ARG A 164 -0.08 -7.29 -4.34
CA ARG A 164 1.34 -7.17 -4.67
C ARG A 164 2.08 -6.26 -3.70
N ALA A 165 1.49 -5.12 -3.31
CA ALA A 165 2.06 -4.23 -2.31
C ALA A 165 2.30 -4.95 -0.98
N PHE A 166 1.30 -5.69 -0.49
CA PHE A 166 1.40 -6.48 0.73
C PHE A 166 2.44 -7.60 0.62
N ALA A 167 2.47 -8.31 -0.51
CA ALA A 167 3.46 -9.35 -0.78
C ALA A 167 4.90 -8.83 -0.81
N THR A 168 5.12 -7.64 -1.38
CA THR A 168 6.42 -6.96 -1.36
C THR A 168 6.79 -6.50 0.04
N TRP A 169 5.84 -5.99 0.81
CA TRP A 169 6.10 -5.63 2.20
C TRP A 169 6.44 -6.86 3.07
N MET A 170 5.77 -8.00 2.87
CA MET A 170 6.16 -9.26 3.53
C MET A 170 7.59 -9.67 3.21
N TRP A 171 8.04 -9.47 1.96
CA TRP A 171 9.44 -9.70 1.60
C TRP A 171 10.41 -8.81 2.39
N TRP A 172 10.06 -7.55 2.67
CA TRP A 172 10.90 -6.68 3.50
C TRP A 172 11.02 -7.17 4.95
N LEU A 173 9.98 -7.81 5.49
CA LEU A 173 10.00 -8.37 6.84
C LEU A 173 10.85 -9.64 6.97
N VAL A 174 10.76 -10.55 5.99
CA VAL A 174 11.34 -11.90 6.12
C VAL A 174 12.53 -12.17 5.21
N GLY A 175 12.82 -11.24 4.31
CA GLY A 175 13.83 -11.35 3.27
C GLY A 175 14.96 -10.35 3.40
N LEU A 176 15.73 -10.23 2.32
CA LEU A 176 16.76 -9.21 2.16
C LEU A 176 16.35 -8.30 1.01
N PRO A 177 16.17 -6.98 1.25
CA PRO A 177 15.82 -6.05 0.17
C PRO A 177 16.80 -6.15 -1.02
N THR A 178 16.24 -6.09 -2.21
CA THR A 178 16.92 -6.24 -3.49
C THR A 178 16.91 -4.93 -4.29
N ALA A 179 17.60 -4.92 -5.43
CA ALA A 179 17.55 -3.78 -6.34
C ALA A 179 16.11 -3.48 -6.84
N LEU A 180 15.26 -4.51 -6.99
CA LEU A 180 13.85 -4.31 -7.36
C LEU A 180 13.06 -3.59 -6.27
N ASP A 181 13.39 -3.85 -4.99
CA ASP A 181 12.73 -3.18 -3.86
C ASP A 181 13.14 -1.72 -3.76
N VAL A 182 14.42 -1.43 -4.02
CA VAL A 182 14.93 -0.06 -4.15
C VAL A 182 14.26 0.69 -5.31
N GLU A 183 14.10 0.04 -6.46
CA GLU A 183 13.42 0.60 -7.64
C GLU A 183 11.93 0.86 -7.37
N ALA A 184 11.25 -0.04 -6.67
CA ALA A 184 9.85 0.10 -6.28
C ALA A 184 9.65 1.32 -5.36
N ILE A 185 10.50 1.46 -4.33
CA ILE A 185 10.48 2.65 -3.44
C ILE A 185 10.77 3.91 -4.24
N HIS A 186 11.82 3.91 -5.06
CA HIS A 186 12.18 5.08 -5.87
C HIS A 186 11.03 5.50 -6.80
N THR A 187 10.37 4.54 -7.45
CA THR A 187 9.25 4.82 -8.36
C THR A 187 8.07 5.44 -7.62
N ALA A 188 7.67 4.86 -6.48
CA ALA A 188 6.61 5.45 -5.65
C ALA A 188 6.98 6.86 -5.19
N GLN A 189 8.23 7.06 -4.74
CA GLN A 189 8.71 8.34 -4.23
C GLN A 189 8.91 9.40 -5.31
N ALA A 190 9.20 9.01 -6.55
CA ALA A 190 9.26 9.90 -7.71
C ALA A 190 7.87 10.38 -8.17
N HIS A 191 6.82 9.62 -7.84
CA HIS A 191 5.43 9.87 -8.25
C HIS A 191 4.47 9.98 -7.06
N PRO A 192 4.66 10.97 -6.15
CA PRO A 192 3.76 11.14 -5.03
C PRO A 192 2.33 11.50 -5.43
N GLU A 193 2.12 12.03 -6.63
CA GLU A 193 0.82 12.33 -7.22
C GLU A 193 -0.08 11.11 -7.46
N MET A 194 0.50 9.92 -7.57
CA MET A 194 -0.21 8.69 -7.95
C MET A 194 -0.95 8.08 -6.75
N PRO A 195 -2.03 7.32 -6.99
CA PRO A 195 -2.80 6.70 -5.93
C PRO A 195 -1.99 5.59 -5.25
N ILE A 196 -2.33 5.30 -3.99
CA ILE A 196 -1.71 4.23 -3.20
C ILE A 196 -2.26 2.82 -3.54
N GLY A 197 -3.30 2.77 -4.36
CA GLY A 197 -3.94 1.55 -4.83
C GLY A 197 -4.56 1.75 -6.21
N ALA A 198 -4.71 0.66 -6.95
CA ALA A 198 -5.40 0.63 -8.23
C ALA A 198 -6.02 -0.76 -8.45
N ARG A 199 -7.06 -0.84 -9.28
CA ARG A 199 -7.70 -2.12 -9.60
C ARG A 199 -6.72 -3.15 -10.18
N ASP A 200 -5.85 -2.73 -11.09
CA ASP A 200 -4.96 -3.62 -11.84
C ASP A 200 -3.50 -3.50 -11.35
N LEU A 201 -2.66 -4.50 -11.67
CA LEU A 201 -1.21 -4.41 -11.42
C LEU A 201 -0.60 -3.28 -12.28
N THR A 202 0.23 -2.46 -11.65
CA THR A 202 0.96 -1.35 -12.28
C THR A 202 2.42 -1.39 -11.86
N ILE A 203 3.23 -0.52 -12.49
CA ILE A 203 4.63 -0.32 -12.08
C ILE A 203 4.76 0.22 -10.65
N THR A 204 3.70 0.82 -10.09
CA THR A 204 3.68 1.37 -8.73
C THR A 204 3.19 0.38 -7.67
N SER A 205 2.67 -0.79 -8.05
CA SER A 205 2.09 -1.76 -7.11
C SER A 205 3.04 -2.20 -6.01
N GLU A 206 4.30 -2.49 -6.34
CA GLU A 206 5.28 -2.88 -5.32
C GLU A 206 5.65 -1.70 -4.40
N GLY A 207 5.65 -0.47 -4.91
CA GLY A 207 5.98 0.73 -4.13
C GLY A 207 4.89 1.11 -3.11
N ALA A 208 3.63 0.68 -3.33
CA ALA A 208 2.57 0.82 -2.34
C ALA A 208 2.82 0.00 -1.06
N ALA A 209 3.83 -0.89 -1.03
CA ALA A 209 4.34 -1.53 0.19
C ALA A 209 4.72 -0.52 1.30
N LEU A 210 5.10 0.71 0.92
CA LEU A 210 5.32 1.82 1.87
C LEU A 210 4.10 2.08 2.78
N PHE A 211 2.89 1.87 2.27
CA PHE A 211 1.67 2.08 3.04
C PHE A 211 1.50 1.01 4.12
N PHE A 212 1.79 -0.24 3.83
CA PHE A 212 1.75 -1.32 4.83
C PHE A 212 2.82 -1.14 5.92
N GLU A 213 4.04 -0.73 5.53
CA GLU A 213 5.07 -0.35 6.51
C GLU A 213 4.60 0.79 7.43
N PHE A 214 3.95 1.81 6.85
CA PHE A 214 3.38 2.90 7.62
C PHE A 214 2.28 2.45 8.58
N LEU A 215 1.35 1.62 8.11
CA LEU A 215 0.25 1.09 8.91
C LEU A 215 0.78 0.30 10.10
N GLU A 216 1.70 -0.64 9.90
CA GLU A 216 2.27 -1.38 11.03
C GLU A 216 3.06 -0.48 11.98
N THR A 217 3.89 0.43 11.46
CA THR A 217 4.73 1.29 12.30
C THR A 217 3.90 2.18 13.22
N HIS A 218 2.74 2.68 12.75
CA HIS A 218 1.96 3.68 13.49
C HIS A 218 0.68 3.14 14.13
N LEU A 219 0.12 2.05 13.60
CA LEU A 219 -1.14 1.49 14.05
C LEU A 219 -1.01 0.02 14.51
N GLY A 220 0.12 -0.63 14.24
CA GLY A 220 0.38 -2.01 14.66
C GLY A 220 0.45 -2.16 16.17
N ALA A 221 0.12 -3.37 16.66
CA ALA A 221 0.15 -3.70 18.08
C ALA A 221 1.53 -4.23 18.56
N GLY A 222 2.52 -4.28 17.67
CA GLY A 222 3.88 -4.73 17.94
C GLY A 222 4.19 -6.17 17.49
N GLU A 223 3.19 -6.95 17.11
CA GLU A 223 3.38 -8.22 16.41
C GLU A 223 3.57 -7.96 14.90
N LEU A 224 4.56 -8.62 14.29
CA LEU A 224 4.86 -8.45 12.88
C LEU A 224 3.71 -8.99 12.02
N ALA A 225 3.37 -8.29 10.92
CA ALA A 225 2.36 -8.71 9.95
C ALA A 225 0.90 -8.77 10.46
N GLU A 226 0.63 -8.48 11.73
CA GLU A 226 -0.69 -8.69 12.34
C GLU A 226 -1.75 -7.76 11.75
N LEU A 227 -1.52 -6.44 11.75
CA LEU A 227 -2.50 -5.47 11.29
C LEU A 227 -2.77 -5.66 9.80
N GLY A 228 -1.72 -5.76 8.99
CA GLY A 228 -1.86 -5.95 7.55
C GLY A 228 -2.68 -7.20 7.21
N THR A 229 -2.40 -8.33 7.85
CA THR A 229 -3.16 -9.58 7.66
C THR A 229 -4.60 -9.46 8.17
N ALA A 230 -4.81 -8.79 9.31
CA ALA A 230 -6.13 -8.57 9.88
C ALA A 230 -7.01 -7.70 8.98
N LEU A 231 -6.45 -6.70 8.30
CA LEU A 231 -7.17 -5.88 7.32
C LEU A 231 -7.72 -6.74 6.18
N PHE A 232 -6.88 -7.58 5.56
CA PHE A 232 -7.33 -8.51 4.52
C PHE A 232 -8.40 -9.50 5.03
N SER A 233 -8.22 -10.03 6.24
CA SER A 233 -9.20 -10.93 6.83
C SER A 233 -10.54 -10.24 7.16
N ALA A 234 -10.52 -8.95 7.48
CA ALA A 234 -11.71 -8.17 7.78
C ALA A 234 -12.41 -7.66 6.51
N ALA A 235 -11.66 -7.51 5.41
CA ALA A 235 -12.17 -7.13 4.11
C ALA A 235 -12.94 -8.27 3.43
N ALA A 236 -12.62 -9.53 3.74
CA ALA A 236 -13.25 -10.75 3.21
C ALA A 236 -14.65 -10.56 2.59
N SER A 237 -14.66 -10.34 1.27
CA SER A 237 -15.85 -10.00 0.52
C SER A 237 -16.79 -11.20 0.30
N PRO A 238 -18.11 -10.98 0.12
CA PRO A 238 -19.04 -12.05 -0.24
C PRO A 238 -18.68 -12.70 -1.57
N ARG A 239 -18.99 -13.99 -1.73
CA ARG A 239 -18.81 -14.68 -3.01
C ARG A 239 -19.60 -13.96 -4.12
N PRO A 240 -18.98 -13.62 -5.27
CA PRO A 240 -19.68 -12.91 -6.34
C PRO A 240 -20.81 -13.73 -6.95
N PRO A 241 -21.97 -13.11 -7.25
CA PRO A 241 -23.12 -13.79 -7.84
C PRO A 241 -22.89 -14.05 -9.33
N ALA A 242 -22.29 -15.18 -9.70
CA ALA A 242 -22.09 -15.67 -11.08
C ALA A 242 -21.51 -14.66 -12.11
N GLY A 243 -21.02 -13.51 -11.65
CA GLY A 243 -20.48 -12.43 -12.48
C GLY A 243 -19.00 -12.61 -12.79
N PRO A 244 -18.47 -11.85 -13.75
CA PRO A 244 -17.06 -11.94 -14.17
C PRO A 244 -16.10 -11.17 -13.23
N SER A 245 -16.60 -10.53 -12.18
CA SER A 245 -15.82 -9.69 -11.26
C SER A 245 -16.16 -10.01 -9.82
N TYR A 246 -15.22 -9.72 -8.92
CA TYR A 246 -15.47 -9.74 -7.49
C TYR A 246 -16.45 -8.64 -7.07
N VAL A 247 -17.05 -8.82 -5.90
CA VAL A 247 -17.81 -7.73 -5.26
C VAL A 247 -16.82 -6.72 -4.67
N ASN A 248 -15.81 -7.22 -3.94
CA ASN A 248 -14.79 -6.44 -3.23
C ASN A 248 -15.36 -5.35 -2.31
N GLU A 249 -16.45 -5.67 -1.60
CA GLU A 249 -17.10 -4.79 -0.63
C GLU A 249 -17.48 -5.62 0.62
N PRO A 250 -16.94 -5.30 1.81
CA PRO A 250 -15.96 -4.23 2.05
C PRO A 250 -14.59 -4.54 1.42
N ASP A 251 -13.80 -3.51 1.16
CA ASP A 251 -12.37 -3.63 0.84
C ASP A 251 -11.47 -3.20 2.03
N LEU A 252 -10.16 -3.26 1.86
CA LEU A 252 -9.17 -2.83 2.86
C LEU A 252 -9.39 -1.38 3.31
N PHE A 253 -9.80 -0.48 2.42
CA PHE A 253 -10.05 0.93 2.75
C PHE A 253 -11.38 1.12 3.48
N ASP A 254 -12.42 0.34 3.20
CA ASP A 254 -13.65 0.28 3.98
C ASP A 254 -13.36 -0.15 5.40
N VAL A 255 -12.57 -1.20 5.57
CA VAL A 255 -12.14 -1.66 6.90
C VAL A 255 -11.36 -0.56 7.62
N LEU A 256 -10.40 0.10 6.94
CA LEU A 256 -9.64 1.21 7.55
C LEU A 256 -10.54 2.39 7.92
N ARG A 257 -11.50 2.76 7.08
CA ARG A 257 -12.47 3.84 7.37
C ARG A 257 -13.34 3.48 8.56
N HIS A 258 -13.86 2.25 8.59
CA HIS A 258 -14.75 1.78 9.64
C HIS A 258 -14.05 1.65 10.99
N THR A 259 -12.85 1.07 11.03
CA THR A 259 -12.05 0.94 12.26
C THR A 259 -11.66 2.29 12.86
N ARG A 260 -11.64 3.35 12.06
CA ARG A 260 -11.41 4.74 12.49
C ARG A 260 -12.70 5.47 12.90
N GLY A 261 -13.82 4.74 13.00
CA GLY A 261 -15.10 5.22 13.52
C GLY A 261 -15.91 6.05 12.52
N ASP A 262 -15.73 5.81 11.22
CA ASP A 262 -16.46 6.45 10.11
C ASP A 262 -16.46 7.99 10.14
N ARG A 263 -15.51 8.60 10.86
CA ARG A 263 -15.31 10.05 10.84
C ARG A 263 -14.37 10.37 9.70
N HIS A 264 -14.88 11.03 8.65
CA HIS A 264 -14.08 11.45 7.48
C HIS A 264 -12.74 12.09 7.87
N GLY A 265 -12.72 12.94 8.90
CA GLY A 265 -11.48 13.57 9.39
C GLY A 265 -10.43 12.60 9.96
N SER A 266 -10.82 11.44 10.51
CA SER A 266 -9.85 10.47 11.04
C SER A 266 -9.15 9.68 9.94
N PHE A 267 -9.87 9.33 8.88
CA PHE A 267 -9.26 8.70 7.70
C PHE A 267 -8.42 9.73 6.93
N ALA A 268 -8.92 10.95 6.78
CA ALA A 268 -8.15 12.07 6.22
C ALA A 268 -6.80 12.25 6.92
N ASN A 269 -6.79 12.27 8.27
CA ASN A 269 -5.57 12.34 9.06
C ASN A 269 -4.61 11.19 8.76
N LEU A 270 -5.11 9.95 8.69
CA LEU A 270 -4.29 8.78 8.37
C LEU A 270 -3.57 8.96 7.02
N MET A 271 -4.31 9.42 6.01
CA MET A 271 -3.80 9.58 4.66
C MET A 271 -2.77 10.71 4.56
N VAL A 272 -3.01 11.86 5.20
CA VAL A 272 -2.00 12.94 5.21
C VAL A 272 -0.79 12.58 6.08
N ASP A 273 -0.97 11.83 7.17
CA ASP A 273 0.14 11.34 7.99
C ASP A 273 1.01 10.36 7.21
N PHE A 274 0.42 9.50 6.37
CA PHE A 274 1.17 8.66 5.44
C PHE A 274 1.97 9.51 4.45
N ALA A 275 1.34 10.52 3.84
CA ALA A 275 2.01 11.42 2.91
C ALA A 275 3.18 12.19 3.57
N VAL A 276 3.02 12.58 4.83
CA VAL A 276 4.10 13.17 5.64
C VAL A 276 5.21 12.16 5.88
N ALA A 277 4.88 10.92 6.28
CA ALA A 277 5.86 9.86 6.54
C ALA A 277 6.74 9.57 5.31
N ARG A 278 6.18 9.66 4.10
CA ARG A 278 6.93 9.51 2.85
C ARG A 278 8.06 10.53 2.69
N ALA A 279 7.96 11.72 3.30
CA ALA A 279 9.02 12.73 3.26
C ALA A 279 10.28 12.34 4.03
N PHE A 280 10.17 11.34 4.91
CA PHE A 280 11.23 10.86 5.80
C PHE A 280 11.69 9.43 5.49
N VAL A 281 11.46 8.93 4.27
CA VAL A 281 11.95 7.60 3.87
C VAL A 281 13.43 7.65 3.46
N GLY A 282 14.16 6.58 3.78
CA GLY A 282 15.55 6.38 3.35
C GLY A 282 16.51 7.41 3.96
N ALA A 283 17.21 8.18 3.13
CA ALA A 283 18.23 9.12 3.58
C ALA A 283 17.70 10.32 4.38
N ARG A 284 16.37 10.50 4.44
CA ARG A 284 15.71 11.51 5.29
C ARG A 284 15.06 10.89 6.54
N ASP A 285 15.40 9.65 6.87
CA ASP A 285 14.90 9.02 8.09
C ASP A 285 15.21 9.88 9.32
N ASP A 286 14.16 10.19 10.06
CA ASP A 286 14.23 10.93 11.32
C ASP A 286 14.08 10.00 12.54
N GLY A 287 14.03 8.68 12.31
CA GLY A 287 13.87 7.65 13.32
C GLY A 287 12.45 7.55 13.88
N GLN A 288 11.49 8.31 13.34
CA GLN A 288 10.12 8.37 13.85
C GLN A 288 9.08 7.86 12.87
N HIS A 289 9.23 8.16 11.58
CA HIS A 289 8.18 7.86 10.60
C HIS A 289 8.28 6.43 10.06
N LEU A 290 9.36 6.10 9.34
CA LEU A 290 9.51 4.80 8.68
C LEU A 290 10.95 4.26 8.86
N PRO A 291 11.40 4.06 10.11
CA PRO A 291 12.79 3.70 10.40
C PRO A 291 13.20 2.35 9.79
N GLY A 292 12.23 1.45 9.55
CA GLY A 292 12.45 0.17 8.87
C GLY A 292 12.94 0.30 7.42
N LEU A 293 12.87 1.51 6.84
CA LEU A 293 13.23 1.79 5.45
C LEU A 293 14.53 2.60 5.29
N ALA A 294 15.33 2.76 6.35
CA ALA A 294 16.62 3.46 6.29
C ALA A 294 17.57 2.85 5.22
N TRP A 295 17.45 1.54 4.94
CA TRP A 295 18.22 0.83 3.91
C TRP A 295 18.00 1.36 2.50
N ALA A 296 16.88 2.04 2.21
CA ALA A 296 16.58 2.60 0.89
C ALA A 296 17.50 3.78 0.54
N GLY A 297 18.16 4.41 1.52
CA GLY A 297 19.09 5.52 1.29
C GLY A 297 18.49 6.64 0.43
N ASP A 298 19.26 7.19 -0.50
CA ASP A 298 18.80 8.31 -1.33
C ASP A 298 17.64 7.95 -2.29
N PHE A 299 17.44 6.66 -2.59
CA PHE A 299 16.31 6.19 -3.39
C PHE A 299 14.97 6.32 -2.64
N GLY A 300 15.00 6.45 -1.31
CA GLY A 300 13.83 6.73 -0.49
C GLY A 300 13.33 8.19 -0.56
N ARG A 301 14.09 9.10 -1.17
CA ARG A 301 13.73 10.53 -1.17
C ARG A 301 12.50 10.78 -2.03
N VAL A 302 11.42 11.23 -1.40
CA VAL A 302 10.25 11.76 -2.11
C VAL A 302 10.62 12.97 -2.98
N ARG A 303 9.99 13.04 -4.16
CA ARG A 303 9.97 14.24 -5.00
C ARG A 303 9.14 15.32 -4.31
N PHE A 304 9.72 16.51 -4.16
CA PHE A 304 8.94 17.71 -3.84
C PHE A 304 8.51 18.37 -5.14
N ASP A 305 7.24 18.77 -5.25
CA ASP A 305 6.72 19.49 -6.41
C ASP A 305 7.36 20.87 -6.51
N TRP A 306 7.66 21.48 -5.36
CA TRP A 306 8.36 22.76 -5.27
C TRP A 306 9.32 22.80 -4.10
N VAL A 307 10.46 23.45 -4.31
CA VAL A 307 11.40 23.86 -3.27
C VAL A 307 11.54 25.38 -3.35
N LEU A 308 11.03 26.09 -2.35
CA LEU A 308 10.95 27.55 -2.34
C LEU A 308 11.88 28.12 -1.26
N PRO A 309 12.77 29.06 -1.57
CA PRO A 309 13.49 29.79 -0.53
C PRO A 309 12.57 30.82 0.15
N TRP A 310 12.66 30.92 1.47
CA TRP A 310 11.94 31.89 2.30
C TRP A 310 12.13 33.32 1.82
N SER A 311 13.36 33.67 1.41
CA SER A 311 13.71 34.97 0.84
C SER A 311 12.91 35.36 -0.42
N THR A 312 12.27 34.39 -1.10
CA THR A 312 11.49 34.64 -2.32
C THR A 312 10.01 34.93 -2.06
N LEU A 313 9.54 34.79 -0.82
CA LEU A 313 8.12 34.99 -0.48
C LEU A 313 7.70 36.47 -0.61
N PRO A 314 6.47 36.76 -1.07
CA PRO A 314 5.37 35.81 -1.30
C PRO A 314 5.45 35.07 -2.64
N ARG A 315 5.01 33.81 -2.67
CA ARG A 315 4.99 32.97 -3.88
C ARG A 315 3.71 32.14 -3.96
N ARG A 316 3.13 32.09 -5.16
CA ARG A 316 2.08 31.13 -5.54
C ARG A 316 2.68 30.16 -6.55
N VAL A 317 2.47 28.87 -6.35
CA VAL A 317 2.92 27.80 -7.24
C VAL A 317 1.75 26.88 -7.58
N ALA A 318 1.76 26.33 -8.78
CA ALA A 318 0.81 25.30 -9.21
C ALA A 318 1.54 23.96 -9.26
N VAL A 319 0.87 22.89 -8.85
CA VAL A 319 1.42 21.54 -8.90
C VAL A 319 1.14 20.93 -10.27
N ASN A 320 2.12 20.21 -10.79
CA ASN A 320 2.05 19.51 -12.06
C ASN A 320 2.94 18.25 -11.97
N PRO A 321 2.41 17.04 -12.19
CA PRO A 321 1.06 16.70 -12.66
C PRO A 321 -0.09 16.98 -11.66
N PRO A 322 -1.36 16.96 -12.11
CA PRO A 322 -2.53 16.88 -11.24
C PRO A 322 -2.48 15.66 -10.31
N ILE A 323 -3.16 15.73 -9.16
CA ILE A 323 -3.04 14.73 -8.07
C ILE A 323 -4.20 13.73 -8.11
N ASP A 324 -3.91 12.44 -8.26
CA ASP A 324 -4.89 11.35 -8.19
C ASP A 324 -5.46 11.19 -6.78
N SER A 325 -6.58 10.47 -6.63
CA SER A 325 -7.15 10.12 -5.33
C SER A 325 -6.12 9.35 -4.49
N THR A 326 -5.95 9.73 -3.23
CA THR A 326 -4.87 9.32 -2.29
C THR A 326 -3.44 9.72 -2.66
N GLY A 327 -3.26 10.31 -3.84
CA GLY A 327 -2.04 10.99 -4.22
C GLY A 327 -1.79 12.23 -3.36
N SER A 328 -0.55 12.69 -3.35
CA SER A 328 -0.09 13.77 -2.48
C SER A 328 0.75 14.80 -3.21
N VAL A 329 0.60 16.05 -2.79
CA VAL A 329 1.47 17.18 -3.10
C VAL A 329 2.39 17.42 -1.92
N LEU A 330 3.68 17.68 -2.22
CA LEU A 330 4.67 18.05 -1.22
C LEU A 330 5.44 19.30 -1.66
N VAL A 331 5.36 20.37 -0.86
CA VAL A 331 6.12 21.61 -1.09
C VAL A 331 7.08 21.85 0.06
N TRP A 332 8.36 21.99 -0.25
CA TRP A 332 9.42 22.34 0.70
C TRP A 332 9.64 23.86 0.68
N LEU A 333 9.53 24.49 1.84
CA LEU A 333 9.90 25.89 2.07
C LEU A 333 11.19 25.93 2.89
N ASP A 334 12.27 26.37 2.26
CA ASP A 334 13.59 26.48 2.86
C ASP A 334 13.76 27.80 3.60
N ILE A 335 13.98 27.77 4.92
CA ILE A 335 14.22 28.96 5.73
C ILE A 335 15.69 29.38 5.58
N ASP A 336 15.98 30.09 4.48
CA ASP A 336 17.33 30.48 4.04
C ASP A 336 17.85 31.78 4.68
N ARG A 337 17.03 32.41 5.53
CA ARG A 337 17.36 33.61 6.31
C ARG A 337 16.72 33.50 7.68
N ASP A 338 17.33 34.14 8.66
CA ASP A 338 16.82 34.16 10.04
C ASP A 338 15.36 34.67 10.09
N PRO A 339 14.41 33.82 10.50
CA PRO A 339 13.00 34.17 10.59
C PRO A 339 12.64 34.74 11.98
N GLU A 340 13.56 35.38 12.70
CA GLU A 340 13.31 35.94 14.05
C GLU A 340 11.97 36.69 14.12
N ASN A 341 11.05 36.16 14.95
CA ASN A 341 9.67 36.64 15.13
C ASN A 341 8.79 36.67 13.87
N ALA A 342 9.17 35.97 12.80
CA ALA A 342 8.38 35.89 11.59
C ALA A 342 7.25 34.86 11.70
N ALA A 343 6.13 35.16 11.05
CA ALA A 343 5.05 34.23 10.81
C ALA A 343 4.94 33.92 9.31
N LEU A 344 4.49 32.71 9.00
CA LEU A 344 4.25 32.24 7.64
C LEU A 344 2.75 32.11 7.41
N GLY A 345 2.22 32.85 6.45
CA GLY A 345 0.90 32.60 5.88
C GLY A 345 0.98 31.48 4.85
N PHE A 346 0.07 30.51 4.96
CA PHE A 346 -0.13 29.42 4.02
C PHE A 346 -1.57 29.45 3.49
N ARG A 347 -1.72 29.26 2.19
CA ARG A 347 -3.01 29.00 1.54
C ARG A 347 -2.85 27.94 0.47
N ALA A 348 -3.78 27.00 0.40
CA ALA A 348 -3.94 26.09 -0.72
C ALA A 348 -5.33 26.26 -1.34
N GLU A 349 -5.42 26.10 -2.66
CA GLU A 349 -6.65 26.11 -3.44
C GLU A 349 -6.62 24.93 -4.42
N TRP A 350 -7.72 24.20 -4.57
CA TRP A 350 -7.80 23.04 -5.49
C TRP A 350 -9.11 23.00 -6.26
N GLU A 351 -9.12 22.21 -7.33
CA GLU A 351 -10.29 22.02 -8.19
C GLU A 351 -11.35 21.15 -7.49
N ALA A 352 -12.61 21.57 -7.58
CA ALA A 352 -13.76 20.76 -7.19
C ALA A 352 -13.92 19.56 -8.14
N PRO A 353 -14.56 18.45 -7.72
CA PRO A 353 -15.35 18.28 -6.49
C PRO A 353 -14.59 17.67 -5.30
N VAL A 354 -13.29 17.41 -5.42
CA VAL A 354 -12.55 16.64 -4.40
C VAL A 354 -12.22 17.44 -3.15
N SER A 355 -11.97 16.70 -2.07
CA SER A 355 -11.39 17.21 -0.83
C SER A 355 -9.91 16.92 -0.72
N PHE A 356 -9.16 17.94 -0.26
CA PHE A 356 -7.79 17.77 0.21
C PHE A 356 -7.71 17.90 1.72
N HIS A 357 -6.78 17.16 2.31
CA HIS A 357 -6.36 17.36 3.69
C HIS A 357 -4.90 17.77 3.77
N TRP A 358 -4.60 18.72 4.65
CA TRP A 358 -3.33 19.43 4.65
C TRP A 358 -2.64 19.43 6.00
N GLN A 359 -1.31 19.37 5.96
CA GLN A 359 -0.45 19.44 7.12
C GLN A 359 0.80 20.27 6.82
N LEU A 360 1.19 21.10 7.80
CA LEU A 360 2.47 21.81 7.80
C LEU A 360 3.42 21.15 8.81
N VAL A 361 4.64 20.82 8.40
CA VAL A 361 5.65 20.16 9.23
C VAL A 361 6.88 21.06 9.34
N ARG A 362 7.28 21.41 10.56
CA ARG A 362 8.49 22.19 10.85
C ARG A 362 9.66 21.24 11.03
N LEU A 363 10.79 21.56 10.40
CA LEU A 363 12.04 20.82 10.50
C LEU A 363 13.12 21.67 11.16
N ASP A 364 13.95 21.05 11.99
CA ASP A 364 15.15 21.68 12.54
C ASP A 364 16.34 21.63 11.57
N GLU A 365 17.50 22.12 12.01
CA GLU A 365 18.75 22.10 11.23
C GLU A 365 19.21 20.70 10.81
N ASN A 366 18.78 19.65 11.52
CA ASN A 366 19.11 18.26 11.21
C ASN A 366 18.08 17.61 10.27
N GLY A 367 17.03 18.34 9.88
CA GLY A 367 15.93 17.81 9.09
C GLY A 367 14.92 16.99 9.91
N ILE A 368 14.99 17.03 11.24
CA ILE A 368 14.08 16.30 12.12
C ILE A 368 12.78 17.09 12.28
N ALA A 369 11.65 16.39 12.25
CA ALA A 369 10.35 17.00 12.51
C ALA A 369 10.23 17.47 13.97
N VAL A 370 10.15 18.78 14.19
CA VAL A 370 10.04 19.41 15.52
C VAL A 370 8.64 19.94 15.84
N GLY A 371 7.75 19.98 14.85
CA GLY A 371 6.37 20.39 15.06
C GLY A 371 5.49 20.14 13.85
N ARG A 372 4.20 19.96 14.09
CA ARG A 372 3.19 19.70 13.06
C ARG A 372 1.97 20.58 13.32
N MET A 373 1.36 21.08 12.24
CA MET A 373 0.08 21.76 12.26
C MET A 373 -0.83 21.08 11.25
N VAL A 374 -1.83 20.36 11.77
CA VAL A 374 -2.88 19.73 10.95
C VAL A 374 -3.96 20.78 10.70
N LEU A 375 -4.27 21.04 9.44
CA LEU A 375 -5.34 21.98 9.09
C LEU A 375 -6.70 21.27 9.22
N PRO A 376 -7.79 21.96 9.62
CA PRO A 376 -9.09 21.34 9.72
C PRO A 376 -9.58 20.79 8.37
N TYR A 377 -9.95 19.50 8.35
CA TYR A 377 -10.53 18.86 7.16
C TYR A 377 -11.91 19.44 6.82
N ARG A 378 -12.19 19.64 5.53
CA ARG A 378 -13.46 20.13 5.00
C ARG A 378 -13.87 19.32 3.75
N GLU A 379 -14.85 18.44 3.89
CA GLU A 379 -15.37 17.51 2.85
C GLU A 379 -15.90 18.17 1.56
N ARG A 380 -16.11 19.49 1.56
CA ARG A 380 -16.50 20.25 0.36
C ARG A 380 -15.73 21.56 0.26
N GLY A 381 -14.58 21.61 0.92
CA GLY A 381 -13.66 22.73 0.80
C GLY A 381 -12.95 22.68 -0.54
N THR A 382 -12.67 23.84 -1.11
CA THR A 382 -11.74 24.00 -2.24
C THR A 382 -10.54 24.87 -1.86
N GLU A 383 -10.39 25.12 -0.55
CA GLU A 383 -9.31 25.92 -0.01
C GLU A 383 -9.00 25.55 1.45
N ALA A 384 -7.75 25.77 1.84
CA ALA A 384 -7.27 25.67 3.21
C ALA A 384 -6.31 26.83 3.49
N GLU A 385 -6.42 27.44 4.68
CA GLU A 385 -5.57 28.55 5.10
C GLU A 385 -5.02 28.29 6.51
N ALA A 386 -3.77 28.70 6.75
CA ALA A 386 -3.13 28.60 8.05
C ALA A 386 -2.08 29.70 8.25
N THR A 387 -1.80 30.00 9.52
CA THR A 387 -0.68 30.84 9.92
C THR A 387 0.22 30.07 10.87
N LEU A 388 1.50 29.95 10.49
CA LEU A 388 2.52 29.28 11.27
C LEU A 388 3.39 30.33 11.97
N GLU A 389 3.22 30.47 13.28
CA GLU A 389 3.97 31.42 14.11
C GLU A 389 5.24 30.81 14.71
N ASN A 390 6.17 31.66 15.16
CA ASN A 390 7.40 31.27 15.86
C ASN A 390 8.25 30.27 15.06
N LEU A 391 8.91 30.76 14.02
CA LEU A 391 9.81 29.97 13.16
C LEU A 391 11.27 29.96 13.66
N ALA A 392 11.54 30.43 14.88
CA ALA A 392 12.87 30.41 15.44
C ALA A 392 13.41 28.97 15.54
N GLY A 393 14.61 28.73 15.03
CA GLY A 393 15.23 27.39 14.98
C GLY A 393 14.65 26.43 13.94
N VAL A 394 13.69 26.87 13.11
CA VAL A 394 13.13 26.08 12.01
C VAL A 394 13.99 26.30 10.77
N ARG A 395 14.55 25.22 10.21
CA ARG A 395 15.32 25.22 8.97
C ARG A 395 14.44 25.14 7.73
N ALA A 396 13.33 24.40 7.83
CA ALA A 396 12.40 24.22 6.72
C ALA A 396 10.97 23.98 7.21
N VAL A 397 10.01 24.25 6.33
CA VAL A 397 8.62 23.86 6.50
C VAL A 397 8.20 23.02 5.30
N ILE A 398 7.64 21.84 5.52
CA ILE A 398 7.00 21.05 4.47
C ILE A 398 5.50 21.29 4.55
N ALA A 399 4.88 21.68 3.44
CA ALA A 399 3.44 21.58 3.27
C ALA A 399 3.10 20.31 2.50
N VAL A 400 2.27 19.46 3.10
CA VAL A 400 1.81 18.21 2.53
C VAL A 400 0.30 18.27 2.39
N GLY A 401 -0.20 17.96 1.19
CA GLY A 401 -1.62 17.86 0.91
C GLY A 401 -1.93 16.51 0.27
N THR A 402 -3.00 15.86 0.69
CA THR A 402 -3.44 14.58 0.12
C THR A 402 -4.84 14.72 -0.43
N ASN A 403 -5.05 14.31 -1.69
CA ASN A 403 -6.37 14.20 -2.28
C ASN A 403 -7.08 12.97 -1.69
N LEU A 404 -8.30 13.11 -1.17
CA LEU A 404 -8.98 12.04 -0.43
C LEU A 404 -10.16 11.42 -1.16
N GLU A 405 -10.59 12.01 -2.26
CA GLU A 405 -11.87 11.69 -2.86
C GLU A 405 -11.74 11.28 -4.32
N THR A 406 -12.72 10.51 -4.75
CA THR A 406 -13.06 10.30 -6.17
C THR A 406 -14.25 11.20 -6.50
N VAL A 407 -14.71 11.18 -7.75
CA VAL A 407 -15.87 11.95 -8.23
C VAL A 407 -17.14 11.65 -7.41
N SER A 408 -17.22 10.49 -6.74
CA SER A 408 -18.38 10.05 -5.98
C SER A 408 -18.20 10.27 -4.48
N LEU A 409 -18.86 11.31 -3.93
CA LEU A 409 -18.92 11.54 -2.48
C LEU A 409 -19.56 10.37 -1.70
N ALA A 410 -20.32 9.50 -2.38
CA ALA A 410 -20.92 8.33 -1.78
C ALA A 410 -19.92 7.18 -1.56
N HIS A 411 -18.80 7.19 -2.28
CA HIS A 411 -17.73 6.18 -2.21
C HIS A 411 -16.38 6.92 -2.09
N PRO A 412 -16.02 7.42 -0.89
CA PRO A 412 -14.68 7.96 -0.64
C PRO A 412 -13.64 6.91 -1.05
N PHE A 413 -12.47 7.35 -1.53
CA PHE A 413 -11.53 6.53 -2.31
C PHE A 413 -11.71 5.01 -2.23
N ASP A 414 -12.08 4.46 -3.38
CA ASP A 414 -12.21 3.03 -3.65
C ASP A 414 -11.28 2.71 -4.84
N PRO A 415 -10.27 1.84 -4.66
CA PRO A 415 -9.30 1.49 -5.69
C PRO A 415 -9.90 0.78 -6.91
N ASP A 416 -11.12 0.24 -6.81
CA ASP A 416 -11.83 -0.42 -7.91
C ASP A 416 -12.61 0.54 -8.80
N VAL A 417 -12.93 1.73 -8.31
CA VAL A 417 -13.69 2.75 -9.04
C VAL A 417 -12.75 3.62 -9.87
N ALA A 418 -12.23 3.03 -10.95
CA ALA A 418 -11.48 3.72 -11.99
C ALA A 418 -12.41 4.31 -13.08
N PRO A 419 -12.00 5.39 -13.78
CA PRO A 419 -10.74 6.12 -13.61
C PRO A 419 -10.77 7.05 -12.39
N PHE A 420 -9.61 7.21 -11.76
CA PHE A 420 -9.41 8.32 -10.83
C PHE A 420 -9.39 9.63 -11.64
N GLU A 421 -10.10 10.64 -11.17
CA GLU A 421 -10.01 11.99 -11.75
C GLU A 421 -8.94 12.76 -10.98
N PRO A 422 -7.79 13.07 -11.59
CA PRO A 422 -6.76 13.83 -10.92
C PRO A 422 -7.10 15.33 -10.94
N HIS A 423 -6.78 16.03 -9.86
CA HIS A 423 -7.18 17.43 -9.68
C HIS A 423 -6.00 18.38 -9.53
N GLY A 424 -6.13 19.56 -10.13
CA GLY A 424 -5.17 20.64 -10.00
C GLY A 424 -5.19 21.28 -8.61
N VAL A 425 -4.01 21.68 -8.14
CA VAL A 425 -3.84 22.34 -6.84
C VAL A 425 -2.79 23.45 -6.93
N THR A 426 -3.06 24.56 -6.25
CA THR A 426 -2.12 25.67 -6.10
C THR A 426 -1.83 25.93 -4.63
N VAL A 427 -0.59 26.28 -4.33
CA VAL A 427 -0.12 26.59 -2.98
C VAL A 427 0.49 27.98 -2.97
N TYR A 428 0.16 28.75 -1.95
CA TYR A 428 0.61 30.10 -1.72
C TYR A 428 1.23 30.25 -0.34
N PHE A 429 2.41 30.87 -0.30
CA PHE A 429 3.13 31.21 0.92
C PHE A 429 3.41 32.71 0.97
N ALA A 430 3.27 33.31 2.15
CA ALA A 430 3.58 34.72 2.39
C ALA A 430 4.25 34.92 3.76
N ARG A 431 5.12 35.93 3.84
CA ARG A 431 5.64 36.43 5.12
C ARG A 431 4.60 37.37 5.73
N LEU A 432 4.32 37.20 7.02
CA LEU A 432 3.36 38.03 7.76
C LEU A 432 4.06 39.00 8.70
#